data_AF-A0A3N5I4P0-F1
#
_entry.id   AF-A0A3N5I4P0-F1
#
_cell.length_a   1.000
_cell.length_b   1.000
_cell.length_c   1.000
_cell.angle_alpha   90.00
_cell.angle_beta   90.00
_cell.angle_gamma   90.00
#
_symmetry.space_group_name_H-M   'P 1'
#
loop_
_entity.id
_entity.type
_entity.pdbx_description
1 polymer ?
#
loop_
_entity_poly.entity_id
_entity_poly.type
_entity_poly.pdbx_seq_one_letter_code
_entity_poly.pdbx_strand_id
1 'polypeptide(L)'
;MASSSESFRPACRSPRASMFRDHSPSFRRGHRRQPSGWGLLFVLLASLSARADDVQLQSGGQIEGKVSRIEAAKSPYTLIEVDARLKVAILDHQISRVAESAALAEYRQRVAATPQEAEDQFSLARWCQQSGLRAQARHHLQRTIRIDPTHDRARAALGYVSHDGKWVRLEDLQKSRGLVRIAGKYRVPAEWMITQAQEAADKATKNWVRDLDRLKKVVARGGDRGAEAWRTLAAIDDPLAALAIGKELVESTGQARDLRLFWIDKLSQLNAPAGLGPLLRVGLSEPDEVVREKALETLNQLAPTAAKQYYVQRLRDNDNAMVQRAAEALSFFPDPELSLPLINAL
;
A
#
# COMPACT_ATOMS: atom_id res chain seq x y z
N MET A 1 -22.64 -4.49 53.49
CA MET A 1 -21.43 -5.33 53.35
C MET A 1 -20.94 -5.19 51.92
N ALA A 2 -19.95 -4.32 51.73
CA ALA A 2 -19.32 -4.06 50.45
C ALA A 2 -18.24 -5.11 50.20
N SER A 3 -18.21 -5.72 49.01
CA SER A 3 -17.07 -6.50 48.55
C SER A 3 -16.72 -6.06 47.14
N SER A 4 -15.62 -5.33 47.07
CA SER A 4 -14.95 -4.81 45.90
C SER A 4 -14.36 -5.96 45.07
N SER A 5 -14.46 -5.90 43.74
CA SER A 5 -13.65 -6.72 42.84
C SER A 5 -12.94 -5.80 41.85
N GLU A 6 -11.63 -5.74 42.00
CA GLU A 6 -10.67 -4.88 41.30
C GLU A 6 -10.55 -5.16 39.80
N SER A 7 -10.46 -4.07 39.06
CA SER A 7 -10.17 -4.01 37.62
C SER A 7 -8.68 -4.26 37.34
N PHE A 8 -8.38 -5.28 36.55
CA PHE A 8 -7.04 -5.53 35.98
C PHE A 8 -6.76 -4.57 34.81
N ARG A 9 -5.68 -3.78 34.90
CA ARG A 9 -5.06 -3.06 33.78
C ARG A 9 -3.67 -3.64 33.50
N PRO A 10 -3.27 -3.90 32.24
CA PRO A 10 -1.90 -4.30 31.94
C PRO A 10 -0.97 -3.07 31.80
N ALA A 11 0.21 -3.19 32.40
CA ALA A 11 1.26 -2.17 32.47
C ALA A 11 2.13 -2.14 31.19
N CYS A 12 2.28 -0.96 30.61
CA CYS A 12 3.32 -0.65 29.62
C CYS A 12 4.70 -0.61 30.30
N ARG A 13 5.66 -1.41 29.83
CA ARG A 13 7.08 -1.31 30.17
C ARG A 13 7.83 -0.57 29.06
N SER A 14 8.41 0.58 29.38
CA SER A 14 9.43 1.27 28.58
C SER A 14 10.84 0.84 29.02
N PRO A 15 11.84 0.74 28.12
CA PRO A 15 13.23 0.61 28.52
C PRO A 15 13.91 1.97 28.73
N ARG A 16 14.73 2.00 29.77
CA ARG A 16 15.53 3.10 30.34
C ARG A 16 16.49 3.76 29.35
N ALA A 17 16.53 5.09 29.40
CA ALA A 17 17.62 5.91 28.89
C ALA A 17 18.81 5.87 29.87
N SER A 18 20.01 5.55 29.37
CA SER A 18 21.26 5.62 30.11
C SER A 18 21.98 6.93 29.81
N MET A 19 22.12 7.75 30.86
CA MET A 19 23.04 8.89 30.96
C MET A 19 24.48 8.48 30.64
N PHE A 20 25.19 9.29 29.86
CA PHE A 20 26.65 9.31 29.88
C PHE A 20 27.15 10.74 30.08
N ARG A 21 28.03 10.85 31.07
CA ARG A 21 28.60 12.06 31.66
C ARG A 21 29.62 12.75 30.76
N ASP A 22 29.64 14.07 30.89
CA ASP A 22 30.68 14.98 30.45
C ASP A 22 32.06 14.63 31.02
N HIS A 23 33.07 14.62 30.17
CA HIS A 23 34.46 14.85 30.56
C HIS A 23 35.18 15.68 29.50
N SER A 24 35.31 16.97 29.78
CA SER A 24 36.32 17.84 29.17
C SER A 24 37.69 17.55 29.79
N PRO A 25 38.78 17.68 29.04
CA PRO A 25 40.04 18.08 29.64
C PRO A 25 40.61 19.36 29.04
N SER A 26 41.02 20.19 29.99
CA SER A 26 41.76 21.45 29.97
C SER A 26 42.97 21.54 29.03
N PHE A 27 43.07 22.72 28.44
CA PHE A 27 44.23 23.39 27.86
C PHE A 27 45.49 23.31 28.74
N ARG A 28 46.66 23.02 28.14
CA ARG A 28 47.97 23.45 28.67
C ARG A 28 48.81 24.10 27.56
N ARG A 29 49.29 25.31 27.88
CA ARG A 29 50.24 26.11 27.10
C ARG A 29 51.65 25.51 27.24
N GLY A 30 52.40 25.49 26.13
CA GLY A 30 53.85 25.25 26.10
C GLY A 30 54.54 26.28 25.21
N HIS A 31 55.55 26.95 25.76
CA HIS A 31 56.27 28.08 25.18
C HIS A 31 57.24 27.72 24.03
N ARG A 32 57.33 28.65 23.07
CA ARG A 32 58.46 29.09 22.23
C ARG A 32 59.72 28.20 22.15
N ARG A 33 60.20 27.97 20.91
CA ARG A 33 61.52 28.44 20.40
C ARG A 33 61.47 28.66 18.88
N GLN A 34 61.98 29.80 18.41
CA GLN A 34 62.40 30.02 17.02
C GLN A 34 63.82 29.47 16.83
N PRO A 35 64.25 29.22 15.57
CA PRO A 35 65.13 30.22 14.96
C PRO A 35 64.83 30.52 13.48
N SER A 36 65.33 31.70 13.12
CA SER A 36 65.46 32.36 11.83
C SER A 36 66.14 31.55 10.72
N GLY A 37 65.62 31.67 9.50
CA GLY A 37 66.31 31.32 8.26
C GLY A 37 65.54 31.86 7.06
N TRP A 38 66.09 32.87 6.39
CA TRP A 38 65.56 33.48 5.18
C TRP A 38 65.52 32.51 4.00
N GLY A 39 64.43 32.56 3.23
CA GLY A 39 64.31 31.91 1.92
C GLY A 39 63.07 32.46 1.21
N LEU A 40 63.27 33.48 0.37
CA LEU A 40 62.26 33.92 -0.59
C LEU A 40 61.97 32.76 -1.56
N LEU A 41 60.80 32.13 -1.44
CA LEU A 41 60.25 31.24 -2.46
C LEU A 41 58.97 31.89 -2.99
N PHE A 42 59.08 32.48 -4.18
CA PHE A 42 57.93 32.92 -4.97
C PHE A 42 57.16 31.66 -5.42
N VAL A 43 56.17 31.24 -4.64
CA VAL A 43 55.20 30.22 -5.07
C VAL A 43 54.12 30.93 -5.84
N LEU A 44 54.15 30.77 -7.17
CA LEU A 44 52.99 30.95 -8.04
C LEU A 44 51.85 30.09 -7.50
N LEU A 45 50.91 30.70 -6.77
CA LEU A 45 49.61 30.09 -6.50
C LEU A 45 48.85 30.05 -7.83
N ALA A 46 49.03 28.97 -8.57
CA ALA A 46 48.06 28.54 -9.56
C ALA A 46 46.73 28.32 -8.82
N SER A 47 45.78 29.23 -9.03
CA SER A 47 44.40 29.08 -8.62
C SER A 47 43.81 27.84 -9.31
N LEU A 48 43.81 26.71 -8.61
CA LEU A 48 43.07 25.52 -9.03
C LEU A 48 41.58 25.85 -9.02
N SER A 49 41.01 26.01 -10.21
CA SER A 49 39.55 26.03 -10.42
C SER A 49 38.94 24.80 -9.76
N ALA A 50 38.13 25.02 -8.72
CA ALA A 50 37.43 23.99 -7.99
C ALA A 50 36.35 23.35 -8.87
N ARG A 51 36.46 22.04 -9.11
CA ARG A 51 35.46 21.21 -9.79
C ARG A 51 34.35 20.84 -8.81
N ALA A 52 33.11 20.72 -9.31
CA ALA A 52 32.00 20.23 -8.49
C ALA A 52 31.56 18.86 -9.00
N ASP A 53 31.19 18.05 -8.04
CA ASP A 53 31.16 16.60 -8.10
C ASP A 53 29.69 16.14 -8.05
N ASP A 54 29.34 15.19 -8.90
CA ASP A 54 27.97 14.68 -9.04
C ASP A 54 27.81 13.42 -8.19
N VAL A 55 27.12 13.52 -7.05
CA VAL A 55 27.01 12.42 -6.10
C VAL A 55 25.72 11.66 -6.36
N GLN A 56 25.87 10.49 -6.97
CA GLN A 56 24.75 9.57 -7.15
C GLN A 56 24.51 8.78 -5.87
N LEU A 57 23.26 8.63 -5.45
CA LEU A 57 22.88 7.89 -4.25
C LEU A 57 22.42 6.45 -4.58
N GLN A 58 22.57 5.55 -3.61
CA GLN A 58 22.05 4.17 -3.70
C GLN A 58 20.51 4.12 -3.85
N SER A 59 19.80 5.13 -3.35
CA SER A 59 18.35 5.29 -3.54
C SER A 59 17.95 5.75 -4.95
N GLY A 60 18.92 5.94 -5.85
CA GLY A 60 18.72 6.46 -7.21
C GLY A 60 18.57 7.99 -7.27
N GLY A 61 18.68 8.69 -6.13
CA GLY A 61 18.74 10.16 -6.09
C GLY A 61 20.10 10.70 -6.56
N GLN A 62 20.14 11.93 -7.05
CA GLN A 62 21.35 12.58 -7.55
C GLN A 62 21.49 13.93 -6.87
N ILE A 63 22.67 14.21 -6.30
CA ILE A 63 22.94 15.43 -5.53
C ILE A 63 24.27 15.99 -5.99
N GLU A 64 24.26 17.24 -6.43
CA GLU A 64 25.36 17.83 -7.17
C GLU A 64 25.95 19.00 -6.38
N GLY A 65 27.28 19.04 -6.21
CA GLY A 65 27.95 20.13 -5.52
C GLY A 65 29.40 19.82 -5.21
N LYS A 66 30.12 20.76 -4.59
CA LYS A 66 31.52 20.54 -4.22
C LYS A 66 31.56 19.52 -3.08
N VAL A 67 32.19 18.38 -3.33
CA VAL A 67 32.31 17.28 -2.37
C VAL A 67 33.50 17.53 -1.47
N SER A 68 33.24 17.56 -0.16
CA SER A 68 34.26 17.55 0.88
C SER A 68 34.01 16.36 1.79
N ARG A 69 34.86 15.34 1.69
CA ARG A 69 34.77 14.15 2.54
C ARG A 69 35.27 14.47 3.94
N ILE A 70 34.47 14.16 4.96
CA ILE A 70 34.83 14.38 6.36
C ILE A 70 34.87 13.03 7.08
N GLU A 71 36.08 12.65 7.51
CA GLU A 71 36.29 11.43 8.28
C GLU A 71 35.99 11.68 9.77
N ALA A 72 34.74 11.43 10.17
CA ALA A 72 34.35 11.42 11.57
C ALA A 72 34.46 10.01 12.16
N ALA A 73 35.05 9.89 13.36
CA ALA A 73 35.48 8.62 13.98
C ALA A 73 34.41 7.52 14.16
N LYS A 74 33.12 7.83 14.02
CA LYS A 74 32.01 6.86 14.14
C LYS A 74 31.07 6.79 12.92
N SER A 75 31.16 7.73 11.97
CA SER A 75 30.31 7.76 10.78
C SER A 75 30.88 8.74 9.74
N PRO A 76 31.66 8.28 8.75
CA PRO A 76 32.16 9.16 7.71
C PRO A 76 31.00 9.69 6.86
N TYR A 77 31.03 10.98 6.57
CA TYR A 77 30.04 11.66 5.76
C TYR A 77 30.69 12.61 4.76
N THR A 78 30.03 12.76 3.63
CA THR A 78 30.40 13.64 2.55
C THR A 78 29.54 14.90 2.60
N LEU A 79 30.18 16.07 2.72
CA LEU A 79 29.52 17.36 2.64
C LEU A 79 29.52 17.84 1.19
N ILE A 80 28.34 18.03 0.64
CA ILE A 80 28.12 18.52 -0.73
C ILE A 80 27.69 19.98 -0.65
N GLU A 81 28.57 20.88 -1.05
CA GLU A 81 28.28 22.31 -1.18
C GLU A 81 27.64 22.57 -2.55
N VAL A 82 26.31 22.62 -2.57
CA VAL A 82 25.49 22.81 -3.77
C VAL A 82 25.60 24.25 -4.27
N ASP A 83 25.68 25.22 -3.35
CA ASP A 83 26.01 26.63 -3.61
C ASP A 83 26.67 27.28 -2.37
N ALA A 84 27.07 28.57 -2.46
CA ALA A 84 27.74 29.29 -1.37
C ALA A 84 26.95 29.38 -0.04
N ARG A 85 25.67 28.99 -0.02
CA ARG A 85 24.76 29.01 1.13
C ARG A 85 24.06 27.68 1.39
N LEU A 86 24.15 26.70 0.49
CA LEU A 86 23.50 25.39 0.60
C LEU A 86 24.55 24.28 0.70
N LYS A 87 24.61 23.64 1.87
CA LYS A 87 25.49 22.49 2.15
C LYS A 87 24.63 21.32 2.61
N VAL A 88 24.84 20.15 2.00
CA VAL A 88 24.09 18.91 2.27
C VAL A 88 25.07 17.85 2.75
N ALA A 89 24.85 17.28 3.93
CA ALA A 89 25.67 16.19 4.46
C ALA A 89 25.03 14.83 4.14
N ILE A 90 25.81 13.91 3.57
CA ILE A 90 25.36 12.57 3.14
C ILE A 90 26.30 11.52 3.70
N LEU A 91 25.75 10.42 4.23
CA LEU A 91 26.56 9.31 4.71
C LEU A 91 27.21 8.57 3.55
N ASP A 92 28.50 8.25 3.64
CA ASP A 92 29.29 7.70 2.52
C ASP A 92 28.70 6.41 1.93
N HIS A 93 28.09 5.55 2.76
CA HIS A 93 27.46 4.31 2.29
C HIS A 93 26.27 4.53 1.36
N GLN A 94 25.74 5.77 1.30
CA GLN A 94 24.62 6.11 0.44
C GLN A 94 25.08 6.56 -0.95
N ILE A 95 26.39 6.64 -1.24
CA ILE A 95 26.95 7.20 -2.48
C ILE A 95 27.43 6.09 -3.43
N SER A 96 27.06 6.15 -4.72
CA SER A 96 27.35 5.13 -5.74
C SER A 96 28.33 5.56 -6.84
N ARG A 97 28.36 6.85 -7.25
CA ARG A 97 29.34 7.37 -8.23
C ARG A 97 29.53 8.88 -8.08
N VAL A 98 30.75 9.35 -8.39
CA VAL A 98 31.10 10.78 -8.48
C VAL A 98 31.63 11.10 -9.88
N ALA A 99 30.85 11.78 -10.73
CA ALA A 99 31.28 12.13 -12.10
C ALA A 99 30.62 13.42 -12.63
N GLU A 100 31.40 14.45 -12.94
CA GLU A 100 30.91 15.76 -13.41
C GLU A 100 30.14 15.63 -14.74
N SER A 101 28.83 15.91 -14.73
CA SER A 101 28.00 15.90 -15.94
C SER A 101 28.26 17.14 -16.80
N ALA A 102 28.28 17.00 -18.14
CA ALA A 102 28.49 18.13 -19.05
C ALA A 102 27.44 19.25 -18.86
N ALA A 103 26.19 18.87 -18.53
CA ALA A 103 25.11 19.80 -18.21
C ALA A 103 25.41 20.68 -16.98
N LEU A 104 26.06 20.13 -15.95
CA LEU A 104 26.48 20.91 -14.78
C LEU A 104 27.60 21.91 -15.09
N ALA A 105 28.57 21.52 -15.91
CA ALA A 105 29.64 22.41 -16.31
C ALA A 105 29.08 23.63 -17.07
N GLU A 106 28.16 23.38 -18.00
CA GLU A 106 27.45 24.44 -18.74
C GLU A 106 26.55 25.28 -17.82
N TYR A 107 25.86 24.66 -16.85
CA TYR A 107 25.06 25.36 -15.86
C TYR A 107 25.87 26.40 -15.09
N ARG A 108 27.07 26.05 -14.60
CA ARG A 108 27.93 26.99 -13.86
C ARG A 108 28.36 28.18 -14.70
N GLN A 109 28.70 27.95 -15.97
CA GLN A 109 29.03 29.03 -16.90
C GLN A 109 27.84 29.97 -17.11
N ARG A 110 26.64 29.40 -17.32
CA ARG A 110 25.40 30.18 -17.50
C ARG A 110 25.05 30.99 -16.24
N VAL A 111 25.14 30.40 -15.05
CA VAL A 111 24.87 31.10 -13.77
C VAL A 111 25.75 32.34 -13.62
N ALA A 112 27.04 32.24 -13.94
CA ALA A 112 27.97 33.37 -13.84
C ALA A 112 27.60 34.53 -14.78
N ALA A 113 26.99 34.23 -15.92
CA ALA A 113 26.55 35.20 -16.91
C ALA A 113 25.09 35.68 -16.72
N THR A 114 24.32 35.09 -15.80
CA THR A 114 22.88 35.37 -15.65
C THR A 114 22.64 36.54 -14.70
N PRO A 115 21.98 37.63 -15.14
CA PRO A 115 21.61 38.75 -14.28
C PRO A 115 20.69 38.36 -13.12
N GLN A 116 20.59 39.24 -12.12
CA GLN A 116 19.72 39.06 -10.95
C GLN A 116 18.28 39.56 -11.17
N GLU A 117 17.80 39.47 -12.41
CA GLU A 117 16.45 39.87 -12.80
C GLU A 117 15.51 38.66 -12.92
N ALA A 118 14.21 38.88 -12.74
CA ALA A 118 13.23 37.79 -12.65
C ALA A 118 13.16 36.92 -13.92
N GLU A 119 13.10 37.53 -15.11
CA GLU A 119 12.98 36.83 -16.40
C GLU A 119 14.28 36.11 -16.80
N ASP A 120 15.45 36.65 -16.43
CA ASP A 120 16.75 35.99 -16.65
C ASP A 120 16.89 34.74 -15.79
N GLN A 121 16.54 34.84 -14.52
CA GLN A 121 16.49 33.70 -13.60
C GLN A 121 15.46 32.66 -14.08
N PHE A 122 14.31 33.09 -14.60
CA PHE A 122 13.30 32.19 -15.16
C PHE A 122 13.79 31.47 -16.43
N SER A 123 14.49 32.18 -17.31
CA SER A 123 15.06 31.61 -18.54
C SER A 123 16.13 30.57 -18.22
N LEU A 124 17.00 30.84 -17.25
CA LEU A 124 17.97 29.86 -16.73
C LEU A 124 17.27 28.65 -16.11
N ALA A 125 16.20 28.85 -15.35
CA ALA A 125 15.43 27.77 -14.76
C ALA A 125 14.80 26.85 -15.83
N ARG A 126 14.28 27.45 -16.91
CA ARG A 126 13.70 26.71 -18.05
C ARG A 126 14.76 25.86 -18.76
N TRP A 127 15.95 26.41 -19.00
CA TRP A 127 17.06 25.64 -19.55
C TRP A 127 17.46 24.49 -18.61
N CYS A 128 17.59 24.75 -17.29
CA CYS A 128 17.88 23.70 -16.31
C CYS A 128 16.84 22.56 -16.38
N GLN A 129 15.55 22.90 -16.53
CA GLN A 129 14.48 21.92 -16.63
C GLN A 129 14.60 21.06 -17.91
N GLN A 130 14.98 21.66 -19.04
CA GLN A 130 15.24 20.95 -20.31
C GLN A 130 16.48 20.06 -20.23
N SER A 131 17.52 20.51 -19.52
CA SER A 131 18.76 19.76 -19.30
C SER A 131 18.66 18.68 -18.20
N GLY A 132 17.47 18.46 -17.62
CA GLY A 132 17.26 17.48 -16.55
C GLY A 132 17.74 17.90 -15.16
N LEU A 133 18.27 19.12 -15.01
CA LEU A 133 18.78 19.72 -13.77
C LEU A 133 17.64 20.23 -12.88
N ARG A 134 16.85 19.29 -12.34
CA ARG A 134 15.58 19.60 -11.63
C ARG A 134 15.77 20.42 -10.36
N ALA A 135 16.85 20.20 -9.61
CA ALA A 135 17.12 20.92 -8.37
C ALA A 135 17.45 22.39 -8.64
N GLN A 136 18.32 22.64 -9.62
CA GLN A 136 18.74 23.95 -10.10
C GLN A 136 17.55 24.70 -10.71
N ALA A 137 16.75 24.03 -11.55
CA ALA A 137 15.53 24.60 -12.08
C ALA A 137 14.62 25.10 -10.95
N ARG A 138 14.37 24.27 -9.93
CA ARG A 138 13.56 24.67 -8.77
C ARG A 138 14.16 25.84 -7.99
N HIS A 139 15.48 25.85 -7.78
CA HIS A 139 16.17 26.97 -7.12
C HIS A 139 15.95 28.29 -7.85
N HIS A 140 16.19 28.31 -9.16
CA HIS A 140 16.04 29.53 -9.95
C HIS A 140 14.58 29.98 -10.06
N LEU A 141 13.62 29.04 -10.17
CA LEU A 141 12.19 29.37 -10.09
C LEU A 141 11.81 30.01 -8.73
N GLN A 142 12.34 29.50 -7.62
CA GLN A 142 12.13 30.08 -6.29
C GLN A 142 12.74 31.48 -6.16
N ARG A 143 13.85 31.73 -6.86
CA ARG A 143 14.49 33.04 -6.91
C ARG A 143 13.68 34.02 -7.77
N THR A 144 13.17 33.59 -8.93
CA THR A 144 12.27 34.38 -9.77
C THR A 144 11.07 34.89 -8.98
N ILE A 145 10.37 34.02 -8.23
CA ILE A 145 9.20 34.45 -7.43
C ILE A 145 9.56 35.33 -6.22
N ARG A 146 10.83 35.36 -5.82
CA ARG A 146 11.32 36.24 -4.74
C ARG A 146 11.60 37.64 -5.26
N ILE A 147 12.10 37.73 -6.51
CA ILE A 147 12.36 39.00 -7.20
C ILE A 147 11.04 39.60 -7.70
N ASP A 148 10.23 38.79 -8.39
CA ASP A 148 8.89 39.15 -8.86
C ASP A 148 7.84 38.21 -8.25
N PRO A 149 7.18 38.63 -7.15
CA PRO A 149 6.12 37.85 -6.51
C PRO A 149 4.90 37.57 -7.41
N THR A 150 4.72 38.33 -8.49
CA THR A 150 3.59 38.19 -9.42
C THR A 150 3.92 37.36 -10.67
N HIS A 151 5.10 36.73 -10.72
CA HIS A 151 5.54 35.97 -11.89
C HIS A 151 4.77 34.64 -12.10
N ASP A 152 3.66 34.70 -12.83
CA ASP A 152 2.73 33.58 -13.07
C ASP A 152 3.42 32.31 -13.59
N ARG A 153 4.28 32.44 -14.61
CA ARG A 153 4.94 31.29 -15.26
C ARG A 153 5.87 30.51 -14.31
N ALA A 154 6.55 31.21 -13.39
CA ALA A 154 7.45 30.59 -12.42
C ALA A 154 6.67 29.91 -11.29
N ARG A 155 5.56 30.52 -10.86
CA ARG A 155 4.62 29.94 -9.89
C ARG A 155 3.98 28.67 -10.43
N ALA A 156 3.50 28.71 -11.67
CA ALA A 156 2.96 27.52 -12.35
C ALA A 156 4.01 26.40 -12.44
N ALA A 157 5.25 26.72 -12.80
CA ALA A 157 6.35 25.74 -12.85
C ALA A 157 6.71 25.13 -11.48
N LEU A 158 6.48 25.87 -10.39
CA LEU A 158 6.62 25.37 -9.01
C LEU A 158 5.39 24.61 -8.49
N GLY A 159 4.31 24.54 -9.29
CA GLY A 159 3.07 23.85 -8.95
C GLY A 159 2.09 24.70 -8.14
N TYR A 160 2.23 26.02 -8.15
CA TYR A 160 1.21 26.94 -7.63
C TYR A 160 0.11 27.19 -8.66
N VAL A 161 -1.10 27.39 -8.16
CA VAL A 161 -2.28 27.79 -8.93
C VAL A 161 -2.92 29.00 -8.26
N SER A 162 -3.52 29.87 -9.06
CA SER A 162 -4.30 30.99 -8.54
C SER A 162 -5.69 30.47 -8.12
N HIS A 163 -6.04 30.65 -6.86
CA HIS A 163 -7.34 30.29 -6.30
C HIS A 163 -7.78 31.42 -5.34
N ASP A 164 -8.97 32.00 -5.59
CA ASP A 164 -9.53 33.11 -4.82
C ASP A 164 -8.57 34.31 -4.64
N GLY A 165 -7.86 34.65 -5.72
CA GLY A 165 -6.89 35.76 -5.72
C GLY A 165 -5.62 35.49 -4.94
N LYS A 166 -5.39 34.25 -4.46
CA LYS A 166 -4.17 33.84 -3.76
C LYS A 166 -3.47 32.71 -4.50
N TRP A 167 -2.14 32.72 -4.44
CA TRP A 167 -1.32 31.63 -4.94
C TRP A 167 -1.23 30.52 -3.91
N VAL A 168 -1.84 29.38 -4.22
CA VAL A 168 -1.80 28.17 -3.38
C VAL A 168 -1.12 27.06 -4.14
N ARG A 169 -0.38 26.19 -3.46
CA ARG A 169 0.21 25.01 -4.10
C ARG A 169 -0.91 24.05 -4.46
N LEU A 170 -0.94 23.55 -5.70
CA LEU A 170 -1.99 22.64 -6.17
C LEU A 170 -2.13 21.43 -5.26
N GLU A 171 -1.01 20.87 -4.79
CA GLU A 171 -1.02 19.74 -3.87
C GLU A 171 -1.74 20.05 -2.55
N ASP A 172 -1.54 21.24 -1.99
CA ASP A 172 -2.16 21.66 -0.73
C ASP A 172 -3.65 21.96 -0.94
N LEU A 173 -4.02 22.54 -2.08
CA LEU A 173 -5.41 22.73 -2.49
C LEU A 173 -6.15 21.40 -2.69
N GLN A 174 -5.48 20.39 -3.24
CA GLN A 174 -6.10 19.06 -3.39
C GLN A 174 -6.22 18.36 -2.03
N LYS A 175 -5.21 18.47 -1.17
CA LYS A 175 -5.27 17.96 0.21
C LYS A 175 -6.41 18.60 1.01
N SER A 176 -6.64 19.90 0.88
CA SER A 176 -7.76 20.57 1.56
C SER A 176 -9.14 20.10 1.06
N ARG A 177 -9.21 19.56 -0.17
CA ARG A 177 -10.38 18.89 -0.73
C ARG A 177 -10.48 17.40 -0.35
N GLY A 178 -9.60 16.90 0.50
CA GLY A 178 -9.55 15.49 0.90
C GLY A 178 -8.92 14.55 -0.15
N LEU A 179 -8.21 15.11 -1.15
CA LEU A 179 -7.61 14.37 -2.24
C LEU A 179 -6.10 14.24 -2.06
N VAL A 180 -5.57 13.05 -2.32
CA VAL A 180 -4.13 12.76 -2.26
C VAL A 180 -3.67 12.17 -3.59
N ARG A 181 -2.42 12.46 -3.99
CA ARG A 181 -1.85 11.92 -5.22
C ARG A 181 -1.46 10.46 -5.04
N ILE A 182 -2.24 9.55 -5.61
CA ILE A 182 -2.06 8.10 -5.58
C ILE A 182 -1.94 7.59 -7.03
N ALA A 183 -0.86 6.85 -7.33
CA ALA A 183 -0.55 6.35 -8.67
C ALA A 183 -0.66 7.42 -9.77
N GLY A 184 -0.14 8.63 -9.48
CA GLY A 184 -0.11 9.75 -10.41
C GLY A 184 -1.41 10.56 -10.55
N LYS A 185 -2.52 10.14 -9.92
CA LYS A 185 -3.83 10.83 -9.97
C LYS A 185 -4.25 11.30 -8.58
N TYR A 186 -4.98 12.40 -8.49
CA TYR A 186 -5.61 12.81 -7.23
C TYR A 186 -6.85 11.95 -6.97
N ARG A 187 -6.90 11.29 -5.82
CA ARG A 187 -7.98 10.39 -5.40
C ARG A 187 -8.33 10.60 -3.95
N VAL A 188 -9.55 10.23 -3.58
CA VAL A 188 -9.96 10.14 -2.17
C VAL A 188 -9.28 8.90 -1.55
N PRO A 189 -8.49 9.04 -0.47
CA PRO A 189 -7.76 7.91 0.11
C PRO A 189 -8.65 6.74 0.52
N ALA A 190 -9.81 7.01 1.14
CA ALA A 190 -10.73 5.97 1.59
C ALA A 190 -11.32 5.16 0.43
N GLU A 191 -11.76 5.83 -0.63
CA GLU A 191 -12.29 5.17 -1.83
C GLU A 191 -11.23 4.28 -2.49
N TRP A 192 -10.01 4.78 -2.65
CA TRP A 192 -8.92 4.00 -3.23
C TRP A 192 -8.61 2.74 -2.40
N MET A 193 -8.60 2.85 -1.07
CA MET A 193 -8.39 1.70 -0.19
C MET A 193 -9.50 0.64 -0.35
N ILE A 194 -10.76 1.06 -0.47
CA ILE A 194 -11.89 0.15 -0.71
C ILE A 194 -11.70 -0.58 -2.05
N THR A 195 -11.38 0.15 -3.12
CA THR A 195 -11.13 -0.45 -4.43
C THR A 195 -9.97 -1.45 -4.38
N GLN A 196 -8.86 -1.11 -3.73
CA GLN A 196 -7.73 -2.04 -3.59
C GLN A 196 -8.08 -3.28 -2.78
N ALA A 197 -8.87 -3.13 -1.71
CA ALA A 197 -9.34 -4.27 -0.93
C ALA A 197 -10.26 -5.19 -1.74
N GLN A 198 -11.16 -4.62 -2.55
CA GLN A 198 -12.02 -5.38 -3.46
C GLN A 198 -11.20 -6.13 -4.51
N GLU A 199 -10.27 -5.45 -5.19
CA GLU A 199 -9.38 -6.08 -6.19
C GLU A 199 -8.54 -7.22 -5.58
N ALA A 200 -8.05 -7.04 -4.35
CA ALA A 200 -7.33 -8.07 -3.62
C ALA A 200 -8.23 -9.27 -3.28
N ALA A 201 -9.45 -9.02 -2.81
CA ALA A 201 -10.44 -10.07 -2.51
C ALA A 201 -10.85 -10.85 -3.78
N ASP A 202 -11.07 -10.17 -4.89
CA ASP A 202 -11.39 -10.78 -6.19
C ASP A 202 -10.25 -11.68 -6.67
N LYS A 203 -9.00 -11.21 -6.53
CA LYS A 203 -7.81 -11.99 -6.88
C LYS A 203 -7.67 -13.22 -5.99
N ALA A 204 -7.85 -13.06 -4.67
CA ALA A 204 -7.80 -14.18 -3.71
C ALA A 204 -8.88 -15.23 -4.04
N THR A 205 -10.10 -14.77 -4.31
CA THR A 205 -11.21 -15.63 -4.73
C THR A 205 -10.89 -16.43 -6.01
N LYS A 206 -10.32 -15.77 -7.03
CA LYS A 206 -9.88 -16.45 -8.27
C LYS A 206 -8.79 -17.49 -8.01
N ASN A 207 -7.87 -17.21 -7.09
CA ASN A 207 -6.85 -18.18 -6.68
C ASN A 207 -7.49 -19.38 -6.00
N TRP A 208 -8.46 -19.15 -5.09
CA TRP A 208 -9.20 -20.23 -4.45
C TRP A 208 -9.91 -21.14 -5.45
N VAL A 209 -10.57 -20.59 -6.47
CA VAL A 209 -11.18 -21.40 -7.54
C VAL A 209 -10.14 -22.34 -8.20
N ARG A 210 -8.95 -21.84 -8.51
CA ARG A 210 -7.87 -22.66 -9.09
C ARG A 210 -7.35 -23.70 -8.12
N ASP A 211 -7.14 -23.32 -6.86
CA ASP A 211 -6.58 -24.21 -5.85
C ASP A 211 -7.55 -25.34 -5.49
N LEU A 212 -8.84 -25.04 -5.37
CA LEU A 212 -9.89 -26.04 -5.15
C LEU A 212 -10.02 -26.98 -6.35
N ASP A 213 -9.98 -26.48 -7.59
CA ASP A 213 -10.00 -27.33 -8.79
C ASP A 213 -8.82 -28.30 -8.83
N ARG A 214 -7.62 -27.84 -8.41
CA ARG A 214 -6.46 -28.72 -8.28
C ARG A 214 -6.65 -29.74 -7.16
N LEU A 215 -7.05 -29.30 -5.97
CA LEU A 215 -7.17 -30.15 -4.78
C LEU A 215 -8.24 -31.23 -4.96
N LYS A 216 -9.42 -30.89 -5.51
CA LYS A 216 -10.50 -31.87 -5.75
C LYS A 216 -10.07 -32.98 -6.72
N LYS A 217 -9.26 -32.65 -7.73
CA LYS A 217 -8.71 -33.64 -8.68
C LYS A 217 -7.72 -34.58 -8.00
N VAL A 218 -6.93 -34.08 -7.05
CA VAL A 218 -5.99 -34.91 -6.26
C VAL A 218 -6.76 -35.80 -5.29
N VAL A 219 -7.78 -35.25 -4.62
CA VAL A 219 -8.70 -36.00 -3.76
C VAL A 219 -9.36 -37.15 -4.51
N ALA A 220 -9.91 -36.88 -5.70
CA ALA A 220 -10.58 -37.89 -6.52
C ALA A 220 -9.65 -39.03 -6.97
N ARG A 221 -8.33 -38.79 -7.07
CA ARG A 221 -7.34 -39.83 -7.42
C ARG A 221 -6.96 -40.72 -6.23
N GLY A 222 -7.21 -40.27 -5.00
CA GLY A 222 -6.89 -41.03 -3.78
C GLY A 222 -5.40 -41.18 -3.47
N GLY A 223 -5.08 -42.18 -2.66
CA GLY A 223 -3.72 -42.45 -2.15
C GLY A 223 -3.23 -41.44 -1.11
N ASP A 224 -1.93 -41.51 -0.76
CA ASP A 224 -1.34 -40.64 0.27
C ASP A 224 -1.47 -39.16 -0.07
N ARG A 225 -1.31 -38.82 -1.36
CA ARG A 225 -1.50 -37.45 -1.86
C ARG A 225 -2.95 -36.99 -1.77
N GLY A 226 -3.90 -37.89 -1.97
CA GLY A 226 -5.33 -37.62 -1.75
C GLY A 226 -5.63 -37.33 -0.28
N ALA A 227 -5.06 -38.11 0.64
CA ALA A 227 -5.19 -37.86 2.07
C ALA A 227 -4.56 -36.52 2.51
N GLU A 228 -3.42 -36.14 1.93
CA GLU A 228 -2.81 -34.82 2.15
C GLU A 228 -3.67 -33.67 1.58
N ALA A 229 -4.24 -33.86 0.39
CA ALA A 229 -5.16 -32.89 -0.20
C ALA A 229 -6.42 -32.69 0.65
N TRP A 230 -6.97 -33.76 1.23
CA TRP A 230 -8.06 -33.67 2.21
C TRP A 230 -7.68 -32.85 3.45
N ARG A 231 -6.49 -33.05 4.01
CA ARG A 231 -6.01 -32.23 5.14
C ARG A 231 -5.88 -30.76 4.75
N THR A 232 -5.37 -30.50 3.54
CA THR A 232 -5.26 -29.13 3.01
C THR A 232 -6.63 -28.48 2.88
N LEU A 233 -7.63 -29.20 2.34
CA LEU A 233 -9.01 -28.71 2.24
C LEU A 233 -9.63 -28.47 3.62
N ALA A 234 -9.40 -29.39 4.56
CA ALA A 234 -9.93 -29.29 5.92
C ALA A 234 -9.36 -28.07 6.68
N ALA A 235 -8.11 -27.69 6.40
CA ALA A 235 -7.43 -26.53 7.00
C ALA A 235 -7.80 -25.17 6.36
N ILE A 236 -8.73 -25.12 5.41
CA ILE A 236 -9.21 -23.86 4.84
C ILE A 236 -10.10 -23.16 5.88
N ASP A 237 -9.65 -22.00 6.34
CA ASP A 237 -10.36 -21.11 7.28
C ASP A 237 -10.55 -19.68 6.71
N ASP A 238 -10.26 -19.46 5.42
CA ASP A 238 -10.42 -18.17 4.77
C ASP A 238 -11.88 -17.95 4.32
N PRO A 239 -12.60 -16.92 4.84
CA PRO A 239 -13.98 -16.62 4.43
C PRO A 239 -14.13 -16.34 2.92
N LEU A 240 -13.07 -15.87 2.24
CA LEU A 240 -13.09 -15.64 0.79
C LEU A 240 -13.17 -16.94 -0.01
N ALA A 241 -12.76 -18.07 0.58
CA ALA A 241 -12.90 -19.38 -0.05
C ALA A 241 -14.37 -19.80 -0.19
N ALA A 242 -15.28 -19.24 0.63
CA ALA A 242 -16.70 -19.61 0.61
C ALA A 242 -17.36 -19.39 -0.75
N LEU A 243 -16.97 -18.34 -1.50
CA LEU A 243 -17.50 -18.14 -2.85
C LEU A 243 -17.06 -19.26 -3.80
N ALA A 244 -15.79 -19.66 -3.73
CA ALA A 244 -15.24 -20.72 -4.57
C ALA A 244 -15.82 -22.09 -4.21
N ILE A 245 -15.94 -22.40 -2.91
CA ILE A 245 -16.55 -23.64 -2.41
C ILE A 245 -18.03 -23.71 -2.81
N GLY A 246 -18.77 -22.61 -2.64
CA GLY A 246 -20.16 -22.52 -3.04
C GLY A 246 -20.38 -22.74 -4.53
N LYS A 247 -19.49 -22.19 -5.35
CA LYS A 247 -19.48 -22.43 -6.80
C LYS A 247 -19.26 -23.91 -7.11
N GLU A 248 -18.25 -24.53 -6.49
CA GLU A 248 -17.95 -25.96 -6.69
C GLU A 248 -19.11 -26.87 -6.29
N LEU A 249 -19.73 -26.57 -5.14
CA LEU A 249 -20.88 -27.31 -4.64
C LEU A 249 -22.05 -27.27 -5.63
N VAL A 250 -22.33 -26.12 -6.25
CA VAL A 250 -23.43 -25.99 -7.21
C VAL A 250 -23.10 -26.58 -8.59
N GLU A 251 -21.93 -26.28 -9.14
CA GLU A 251 -21.63 -26.59 -10.54
C GLU A 251 -21.22 -28.04 -10.78
N SER A 252 -20.75 -28.74 -9.73
CA SER A 252 -20.19 -30.09 -9.85
C SER A 252 -21.02 -31.15 -9.12
N THR A 253 -22.27 -31.33 -9.54
CA THR A 253 -23.20 -32.31 -8.94
C THR A 253 -22.75 -33.76 -9.05
N GLY A 254 -21.92 -34.11 -10.04
CA GLY A 254 -21.33 -35.45 -10.20
C GLY A 254 -20.13 -35.76 -9.29
N GLN A 255 -19.78 -34.89 -8.35
CA GLN A 255 -18.73 -35.17 -7.37
C GLN A 255 -19.14 -36.28 -6.39
N ALA A 256 -18.15 -36.97 -5.82
CA ALA A 256 -18.39 -37.95 -4.78
C ALA A 256 -19.18 -37.34 -3.61
N ARG A 257 -20.17 -38.08 -3.09
CA ARG A 257 -21.06 -37.62 -2.00
C ARG A 257 -20.29 -37.02 -0.83
N ASP A 258 -19.23 -37.67 -0.36
CA ASP A 258 -18.42 -37.22 0.77
C ASP A 258 -17.82 -35.83 0.54
N LEU A 259 -17.39 -35.53 -0.69
CA LEU A 259 -16.86 -34.22 -1.04
C LEU A 259 -17.94 -33.14 -1.07
N ARG A 260 -19.15 -33.49 -1.53
CA ARG A 260 -20.30 -32.57 -1.51
C ARG A 260 -20.73 -32.24 -0.08
N LEU A 261 -20.84 -33.26 0.78
CA LEU A 261 -21.13 -33.09 2.20
C LEU A 261 -20.04 -32.24 2.89
N PHE A 262 -18.77 -32.50 2.59
CA PHE A 262 -17.66 -31.70 3.09
C PHE A 262 -17.77 -30.23 2.70
N TRP A 263 -18.18 -29.91 1.47
CA TRP A 263 -18.38 -28.51 1.07
C TRP A 263 -19.49 -27.83 1.87
N ILE A 264 -20.60 -28.53 2.15
CA ILE A 264 -21.69 -27.99 2.98
C ILE A 264 -21.18 -27.70 4.40
N ASP A 265 -20.51 -28.67 5.02
CA ASP A 265 -19.93 -28.50 6.37
C ASP A 265 -18.91 -27.35 6.39
N LYS A 266 -18.07 -27.24 5.35
CA LYS A 266 -17.07 -26.17 5.26
C LYS A 266 -17.71 -24.80 5.06
N LEU A 267 -18.76 -24.67 4.24
CA LEU A 267 -19.52 -23.43 4.12
C LEU A 267 -20.17 -23.02 5.45
N SER A 268 -20.69 -24.00 6.21
CA SER A 268 -21.21 -23.76 7.55
C SER A 268 -20.15 -23.26 8.52
N GLN A 269 -18.96 -23.87 8.52
CA GLN A 269 -17.84 -23.48 9.40
C GLN A 269 -17.31 -22.10 9.09
N LEU A 270 -17.16 -21.76 7.80
CA LEU A 270 -16.68 -20.44 7.38
C LEU A 270 -17.67 -19.32 7.75
N ASN A 271 -18.96 -19.64 7.92
CA ASN A 271 -20.03 -18.73 8.29
C ASN A 271 -20.02 -17.41 7.48
N ALA A 272 -19.67 -17.52 6.20
CA ALA A 272 -19.55 -16.39 5.30
C ALA A 272 -20.86 -16.18 4.54
N PRO A 273 -21.34 -14.93 4.35
CA PRO A 273 -22.58 -14.65 3.62
C PRO A 273 -22.61 -15.25 2.20
N ALA A 274 -21.45 -15.38 1.57
CA ALA A 274 -21.31 -15.97 0.24
C ALA A 274 -21.73 -17.44 0.16
N GLY A 275 -21.75 -18.18 1.29
CA GLY A 275 -22.16 -19.58 1.35
C GLY A 275 -23.67 -19.81 1.33
N LEU A 276 -24.48 -18.80 1.69
CA LEU A 276 -25.93 -18.95 1.84
C LEU A 276 -26.63 -19.28 0.52
N GLY A 277 -26.35 -18.51 -0.53
CA GLY A 277 -26.96 -18.71 -1.86
C GLY A 277 -26.73 -20.12 -2.45
N PRO A 278 -25.49 -20.64 -2.44
CA PRO A 278 -25.19 -22.02 -2.80
C PRO A 278 -26.00 -23.05 -2.01
N LEU A 279 -26.05 -22.94 -0.67
CA LEU A 279 -26.81 -23.86 0.17
C LEU A 279 -28.31 -23.85 -0.17
N LEU A 280 -28.89 -22.67 -0.38
CA LEU A 280 -30.29 -22.52 -0.78
C LEU A 280 -30.60 -23.27 -2.08
N ARG A 281 -29.69 -23.17 -3.07
CA ARG A 281 -29.84 -23.83 -4.37
C ARG A 281 -29.69 -25.35 -4.28
N VAL A 282 -28.74 -25.83 -3.48
CA VAL A 282 -28.56 -27.27 -3.22
C VAL A 282 -29.79 -27.85 -2.53
N GLY A 283 -30.32 -27.16 -1.52
CA GLY A 283 -31.54 -27.62 -0.83
C GLY A 283 -32.76 -27.80 -1.75
N LEU A 284 -32.82 -27.10 -2.89
CA LEU A 284 -33.89 -27.27 -3.89
C LEU A 284 -33.59 -28.34 -4.94
N SER A 285 -32.41 -28.27 -5.55
CA SER A 285 -32.16 -28.94 -6.84
C SER A 285 -31.12 -30.04 -6.78
N GLU A 286 -30.63 -30.39 -5.59
CA GLU A 286 -29.64 -31.45 -5.43
C GLU A 286 -30.23 -32.84 -5.73
N PRO A 287 -29.64 -33.62 -6.65
CA PRO A 287 -30.14 -34.96 -6.95
C PRO A 287 -29.91 -35.96 -5.81
N ASP A 288 -28.79 -35.88 -5.09
CA ASP A 288 -28.52 -36.75 -3.95
C ASP A 288 -29.31 -36.29 -2.72
N GLU A 289 -30.22 -37.12 -2.25
CA GLU A 289 -31.10 -36.82 -1.11
C GLU A 289 -30.32 -36.50 0.16
N VAL A 290 -29.26 -37.24 0.46
CA VAL A 290 -28.46 -37.03 1.68
C VAL A 290 -27.77 -35.66 1.64
N VAL A 291 -27.26 -35.26 0.47
CA VAL A 291 -26.63 -33.94 0.29
C VAL A 291 -27.67 -32.83 0.38
N ARG A 292 -28.86 -33.05 -0.18
CA ARG A 292 -29.98 -32.09 -0.14
C ARG A 292 -30.44 -31.84 1.29
N GLU A 293 -30.73 -32.90 2.04
CA GLU A 293 -31.15 -32.84 3.44
C GLU A 293 -30.11 -32.13 4.30
N LYS A 294 -28.83 -32.51 4.16
CA LYS A 294 -27.74 -31.87 4.89
C LYS A 294 -27.68 -30.36 4.64
N ALA A 295 -27.94 -29.91 3.41
CA ALA A 295 -28.00 -28.47 3.12
C ALA A 295 -29.20 -27.79 3.81
N LEU A 296 -30.38 -28.42 3.80
CA LEU A 296 -31.59 -27.90 4.46
C LEU A 296 -31.43 -27.83 5.98
N GLU A 297 -30.86 -28.86 6.60
CA GLU A 297 -30.53 -28.86 8.03
C GLU A 297 -29.56 -27.72 8.38
N THR A 298 -28.51 -27.56 7.58
CA THR A 298 -27.53 -26.49 7.75
C THR A 298 -28.19 -25.11 7.63
N LEU A 299 -29.11 -24.93 6.67
CA LEU A 299 -29.88 -23.70 6.52
C LEU A 299 -30.83 -23.44 7.68
N ASN A 300 -31.47 -24.47 8.23
CA ASN A 300 -32.35 -24.33 9.38
C ASN A 300 -31.60 -23.88 10.64
N GLN A 301 -30.32 -24.28 10.76
CA GLN A 301 -29.46 -23.85 11.87
C GLN A 301 -28.89 -22.44 11.66
N LEU A 302 -28.42 -22.12 10.45
CA LEU A 302 -27.70 -20.87 10.19
C LEU A 302 -28.61 -19.68 9.85
N ALA A 303 -29.64 -19.92 9.02
CA ALA A 303 -30.43 -18.86 8.41
C ALA A 303 -31.88 -19.30 8.10
N PRO A 304 -32.65 -19.79 9.09
CA PRO A 304 -33.98 -20.35 8.87
C PRO A 304 -34.95 -19.33 8.27
N THR A 305 -34.90 -18.07 8.71
CA THR A 305 -35.77 -17.00 8.18
C THR A 305 -35.48 -16.70 6.71
N ALA A 306 -34.20 -16.60 6.33
CA ALA A 306 -33.80 -16.33 4.95
C ALA A 306 -34.15 -17.52 4.02
N ALA A 307 -33.97 -18.75 4.51
CA ALA A 307 -34.32 -19.96 3.77
C ALA A 307 -35.83 -20.06 3.54
N LYS A 308 -36.66 -19.87 4.57
CA LYS A 308 -38.13 -19.82 4.43
C LYS A 308 -38.57 -18.78 3.42
N GLN A 309 -38.06 -17.55 3.51
CA GLN A 309 -38.40 -16.48 2.56
C GLN A 309 -38.04 -16.86 1.13
N TYR A 310 -36.86 -17.44 0.92
CA TYR A 310 -36.42 -17.87 -0.39
C TYR A 310 -37.30 -18.98 -0.96
N TYR A 311 -37.63 -20.02 -0.17
CA TYR A 311 -38.46 -21.13 -0.64
C TYR A 311 -39.93 -20.78 -0.83
N VAL A 312 -40.50 -19.91 0.02
CA VAL A 312 -41.87 -19.38 -0.18
C VAL A 312 -41.98 -18.63 -1.51
N GLN A 313 -40.94 -17.92 -1.94
CA GLN A 313 -40.95 -17.28 -3.26
C GLN A 313 -41.00 -18.30 -4.41
N ARG A 314 -40.40 -19.48 -4.23
CA ARG A 314 -40.35 -20.56 -5.24
C ARG A 314 -41.65 -21.35 -5.37
N LEU A 315 -42.55 -21.26 -4.39
CA LEU A 315 -43.91 -21.79 -4.52
C LEU A 315 -44.74 -21.09 -5.62
N ARG A 316 -44.27 -19.96 -6.14
CA ARG A 316 -44.93 -19.20 -7.21
C ARG A 316 -44.26 -19.38 -8.58
N ASP A 317 -43.30 -20.30 -8.68
CA ASP A 317 -42.65 -20.58 -9.95
C ASP A 317 -43.61 -21.30 -10.92
N ASN A 318 -43.47 -21.04 -12.22
CA ASN A 318 -44.30 -21.69 -13.25
C ASN A 318 -43.94 -23.17 -13.47
N ASP A 319 -42.82 -23.62 -12.93
CA ASP A 319 -42.36 -25.01 -13.01
C ASP A 319 -42.87 -25.79 -11.80
N ASN A 320 -43.84 -26.68 -12.04
CA ASN A 320 -44.42 -27.53 -11.00
C ASN A 320 -43.35 -28.34 -10.24
N ALA A 321 -42.26 -28.75 -10.90
CA ALA A 321 -41.19 -29.49 -10.21
C ALA A 321 -40.46 -28.59 -9.21
N MET A 322 -40.30 -27.30 -9.51
CA MET A 322 -39.69 -26.33 -8.59
C MET A 322 -40.63 -26.01 -7.42
N VAL A 323 -41.93 -25.88 -7.68
CA VAL A 323 -42.95 -25.69 -6.64
C VAL A 323 -42.94 -26.88 -5.68
N GLN A 324 -42.94 -28.12 -6.20
CA GLN A 324 -42.89 -29.32 -5.38
C GLN A 324 -41.61 -29.38 -4.53
N ARG A 325 -40.44 -29.17 -5.13
CA ARG A 325 -39.15 -29.14 -4.40
C ARG A 325 -39.12 -28.06 -3.33
N ALA A 326 -39.72 -26.90 -3.59
CA ALA A 326 -39.83 -25.83 -2.60
C ALA A 326 -40.76 -26.21 -1.45
N ALA A 327 -41.88 -26.86 -1.72
CA ALA A 327 -42.78 -27.38 -0.69
C ALA A 327 -42.09 -28.45 0.18
N GLU A 328 -41.37 -29.39 -0.46
CA GLU A 328 -40.57 -30.40 0.22
C GLU A 328 -39.48 -29.75 1.09
N ALA A 329 -38.73 -28.78 0.56
CA ALA A 329 -37.72 -28.05 1.32
C ALA A 329 -38.32 -27.30 2.52
N LEU A 330 -39.50 -26.69 2.38
CA LEU A 330 -40.20 -25.99 3.46
C LEU A 330 -40.61 -26.93 4.60
N SER A 331 -40.79 -28.23 4.36
CA SER A 331 -41.10 -29.19 5.42
C SER A 331 -39.99 -29.32 6.47
N PHE A 332 -38.74 -28.96 6.13
CA PHE A 332 -37.60 -28.94 7.05
C PHE A 332 -37.59 -27.71 7.99
N PHE A 333 -38.49 -26.75 7.78
CA PHE A 333 -38.58 -25.52 8.56
C PHE A 333 -39.94 -25.47 9.29
N PRO A 334 -40.03 -26.00 10.53
CA PRO A 334 -41.29 -26.03 11.26
C PRO A 334 -41.76 -24.60 11.58
N ASP A 335 -42.80 -24.15 10.89
CA ASP A 335 -43.40 -22.83 11.07
C ASP A 335 -44.89 -22.84 10.69
N PRO A 336 -45.81 -22.58 11.65
CA PRO A 336 -47.25 -22.53 11.39
C PRO A 336 -47.66 -21.51 10.31
N GLU A 337 -46.89 -20.45 10.11
CA GLU A 337 -47.17 -19.41 9.10
C GLU A 337 -47.00 -19.93 7.66
N LEU A 338 -46.32 -21.06 7.46
CA LEU A 338 -46.14 -21.69 6.15
C LEU A 338 -47.39 -22.43 5.65
N SER A 339 -48.38 -22.65 6.51
CA SER A 339 -49.61 -23.38 6.18
C SER A 339 -50.35 -22.78 4.97
N LEU A 340 -50.65 -21.48 4.99
CA LEU A 340 -51.36 -20.79 3.90
C LEU A 340 -50.56 -20.76 2.59
N PRO A 341 -49.26 -20.40 2.57
CA PRO A 341 -48.45 -20.50 1.37
C PRO A 341 -48.43 -21.90 0.74
N LEU A 342 -48.31 -22.96 1.55
CA LEU A 342 -48.28 -24.34 1.06
C LEU A 342 -49.62 -24.79 0.49
N ILE A 343 -50.74 -24.47 1.15
CA ILE A 343 -52.09 -24.80 0.68
C ILE A 343 -52.40 -24.13 -0.66
N ASN A 344 -51.92 -22.90 -0.88
CA ASN A 344 -52.20 -22.18 -2.13
C ASN A 344 -51.34 -22.65 -3.31
N ALA A 345 -50.29 -23.42 -3.07
CA ALA A 345 -49.30 -23.79 -4.08
C ALA A 345 -49.38 -25.26 -4.54
N LEU A 346 -50.02 -26.12 -3.74
CA LEU A 346 -50.27 -27.54 -4.01
C LEU A 346 -51.73 -27.77 -4.38
#